data_AF-A0A7C4YM70-F1
#
_entry.id   AF-A0A7C4YM70-F1
#
_cell.length_a   1.000
_cell.length_b   1.000
_cell.length_c   1.000
_cell.angle_alpha   90.00
_cell.angle_beta   90.00
_cell.angle_gamma   90.00
#
_symmetry.space_group_name_H-M   'P 1'
#
loop_
_entity.id
_entity.type
_entity.pdbx_description
1 polymer ?
#
loop_
_entity_poly.entity_id
_entity_poly.type
_entity_poly.pdbx_seq_one_letter_code
_entity_poly.pdbx_strand_id
1 'polypeptide(L)' 'MTTFTITLPDERLKKLQELAERFRIAPEELVRVSLEELLTRPLDDFQKIVERVLSKNADLYKRLA' A
#
# COMPACT_ATOMS: atom_id res chain seq x y z
N MET A 1 -7.73 -22.16 -4.59
CA MET A 1 -6.51 -21.54 -5.14
C MET A 1 -6.76 -21.32 -6.62
N THR A 2 -6.56 -20.10 -7.10
CA THR A 2 -6.78 -19.73 -8.50
C THR A 2 -5.50 -19.10 -9.03
N THR A 3 -5.06 -19.51 -10.21
CA THR A 3 -3.83 -19.00 -10.82
C THR A 3 -4.18 -17.89 -11.81
N PHE A 4 -3.46 -16.78 -11.74
CA PHE A 4 -3.58 -15.66 -12.68
C PHE A 4 -2.25 -15.48 -13.39
N THR A 5 -2.28 -15.22 -14.69
CA THR A 5 -1.09 -14.84 -15.47
C THR A 5 -1.14 -13.34 -15.69
N ILE A 6 -0.07 -12.64 -15.34
CA ILE A 6 0.05 -11.18 -15.50
C ILE A 6 1.21 -10.88 -16.44
N THR A 7 0.96 -10.01 -17.43
CA THR A 7 2.01 -9.52 -18.31
C THR A 7 2.59 -8.25 -17.71
N LEU A 8 3.90 -8.26 -17.45
CA LEU A 8 4.63 -7.12 -16.93
C LEU A 8 5.65 -6.64 -17.97
N PRO A 9 5.83 -5.33 -18.16
CA PRO A 9 6.96 -4.80 -18.91
C PRO A 9 8.28 -5.24 -18.27
N ASP A 10 9.30 -5.54 -19.07
CA ASP A 10 10.60 -6.05 -18.60
C ASP A 10 11.24 -5.15 -17.52
N GLU A 11 11.10 -3.83 -17.65
CA GLU A 11 11.61 -2.87 -16.66
C GLU A 11 10.96 -3.05 -15.28
N ARG A 12 9.66 -3.35 -15.23
CA ARG A 12 8.94 -3.59 -13.97
C ARG A 12 9.28 -4.95 -13.39
N LEU A 13 9.49 -5.95 -14.25
CA LEU A 13 9.94 -7.27 -13.83
C LEU A 13 11.31 -7.19 -13.15
N LYS A 14 12.27 -6.46 -13.74
CA LYS A 14 13.59 -6.23 -13.13
C LYS A 14 13.49 -5.59 -11.74
N LYS A 15 12.72 -4.52 -11.62
CA LYS A 15 12.49 -3.86 -10.31
C LYS A 15 11.86 -4.79 -9.27
N LEU A 16 10.92 -5.65 -9.70
CA LEU A 16 10.30 -6.64 -8.82
C LEU A 16 11.33 -7.65 -8.33
N GLN A 17 12.20 -8.14 -9.22
CA GLN A 17 13.28 -9.07 -8.87
C GLN A 17 14.27 -8.44 -7.90
N GLU A 18 14.71 -7.20 -8.14
CA GLU A 18 15.61 -6.47 -7.23
C GLU A 18 15.01 -6.29 -5.83
N LEU A 19 13.72 -5.98 -5.75
CA LEU A 19 13.02 -5.88 -4.47
C LEU A 19 12.91 -7.24 -3.79
N ALA A 20 12.54 -8.29 -4.53
CA ALA A 20 12.42 -9.65 -4.01
C ALA A 20 13.76 -10.17 -3.47
N GLU A 21 14.87 -9.90 -4.17
CA GLU A 21 16.23 -10.22 -3.71
C GLU A 21 16.58 -9.49 -2.41
N ARG A 22 16.25 -8.19 -2.32
CA ARG A 22 16.48 -7.40 -1.10
C ARG A 22 15.75 -7.97 0.11
N PHE A 23 14.53 -8.48 -0.09
CA PHE A 23 13.72 -9.10 0.95
C PHE A 23 13.98 -10.61 1.10
N ARG A 24 14.84 -11.20 0.25
CA ARG A 24 15.14 -12.65 0.18
C ARG A 24 13.89 -13.52 0.06
N ILE A 25 12.93 -13.07 -0.73
CA ILE A 25 11.70 -13.80 -1.04
C ILE A 25 11.55 -13.98 -2.54
N ALA A 26 10.66 -14.87 -2.96
CA ALA A 26 10.35 -15.03 -4.38
C ALA A 26 9.56 -13.80 -4.91
N PRO A 27 9.76 -13.39 -6.17
CA PRO A 27 8.99 -12.31 -6.78
C PRO A 27 7.47 -12.56 -6.71
N GLU A 28 7.04 -13.80 -6.89
CA GLU A 28 5.64 -14.22 -6.81
C GLU A 28 5.08 -14.08 -5.39
N GLU A 29 5.91 -14.37 -4.39
CA GLU A 29 5.58 -14.18 -2.97
C GLU A 29 5.38 -12.70 -2.66
N LEU A 30 6.29 -11.85 -3.14
CA LEU A 30 6.23 -10.41 -2.98
C LEU A 30 4.95 -9.83 -3.62
N VAL A 31 4.59 -10.28 -4.82
CA VAL A 31 3.35 -9.87 -5.50
C VAL A 31 2.13 -10.32 -4.73
N ARG A 32 2.11 -11.56 -4.23
CA ARG A 32 0.97 -12.08 -3.46
C ARG A 32 0.75 -11.27 -2.18
N VAL A 33 1.80 -11.07 -1.38
CA VAL A 33 1.71 -10.31 -0.13
C VAL A 33 1.31 -8.86 -0.41
N SER A 34 1.84 -8.25 -1.47
CA SER A 34 1.48 -6.88 -1.86
C SER A 34 0.02 -6.78 -2.30
N LEU A 35 -0.51 -7.80 -2.98
CA LEU A 35 -1.93 -7.86 -3.36
C LEU A 35 -2.82 -8.09 -2.14
N GLU A 36 -2.43 -8.97 -1.22
CA GLU A 36 -3.12 -9.16 0.05
C GLU A 36 -3.14 -7.86 0.86
N GLU A 37 -2.02 -7.15 0.94
CA GLU A 37 -1.95 -5.84 1.58
C GLU A 37 -2.85 -4.81 0.89
N LEU A 38 -2.87 -4.77 -0.44
CA LEU A 38 -3.74 -3.87 -1.20
C LEU A 38 -5.22 -4.16 -0.96
N LEU A 39 -5.60 -5.43 -0.88
CA LEU A 39 -6.98 -5.87 -0.66
C LEU A 39 -7.42 -5.76 0.80
N THR A 40 -6.47 -5.86 1.74
CA THR A 40 -6.74 -5.77 3.19
C THR A 40 -6.60 -4.36 3.73
N ARG A 41 -5.89 -3.46 3.05
CA ARG A 41 -5.86 -2.03 3.39
C ARG A 41 -7.28 -1.47 3.24
N PRO A 42 -7.91 -1.03 4.33
CA PRO A 42 -9.14 -0.26 4.24
C PRO A 42 -8.74 1.09 3.65
N LEU A 43 -9.05 1.33 2.37
CA LEU A 43 -8.99 2.67 1.78
C LEU A 43 -9.71 3.70 2.66
N ASP A 44 -10.72 3.24 3.41
CA ASP A 44 -11.49 3.96 4.42
C ASP A 44 -10.70 4.45 5.64
N ASP A 45 -9.69 3.73 6.12
CA ASP A 45 -9.09 4.02 7.43
C ASP A 45 -8.12 5.20 7.36
N PHE A 46 -7.43 5.36 6.24
CA PHE A 46 -6.54 6.51 6.06
C PHE A 46 -7.33 7.82 5.97
N GLN A 47 -8.43 7.86 5.21
CA GLN A 47 -9.30 9.04 5.16
C GLN A 47 -9.94 9.35 6.51
N LYS A 48 -10.44 8.33 7.23
CA LYS A 48 -11.03 8.52 8.57
C LYS A 48 -10.02 9.00 9.60
N ILE A 49 -8.77 8.54 9.54
CA ILE A 49 -7.70 9.03 10.44
C ILE A 49 -7.36 10.49 10.12
N VAL A 50 -7.25 10.85 8.84
CA VAL A 50 -6.99 12.24 8.43
C VAL A 50 -8.13 13.16 8.86
N GLU A 51 -9.39 12.79 8.63
CA GLU A 51 -10.56 13.55 9.11
C GLU A 51 -10.58 13.69 10.63
N ARG A 52 -10.24 12.62 11.36
CA ARG A 52 -10.19 12.65 12.83
C ARG A 52 -9.08 13.54 13.38
N VAL A 53 -7.91 13.58 12.72
CA VAL A 53 -6.79 14.47 13.09
C VAL A 53 -7.11 15.93 12.76
N LEU A 54 -7.73 16.20 11.61
CA LEU A 54 -8.17 17.55 11.24
C LEU A 54 -9.29 18.05 12.16
N SER A 55 -10.30 17.20 12.45
CA SER A 55 -11.38 17.51 13.38
C SER A 55 -10.86 17.82 14.79
N LYS A 56 -9.92 17.01 15.32
CA LYS A 56 -9.34 17.26 16.66
C LYS A 56 -8.52 18.55 16.74
N ASN A 57 -7.92 19.00 15.65
CA ASN A 57 -7.14 20.24 15.63
C ASN A 57 -7.96 21.47 15.18
N ALA A 58 -9.18 21.29 14.67
CA ALA A 58 -10.03 22.40 14.23
C ALA A 58 -10.35 23.38 15.37
N ASP A 59 -10.50 22.91 16.60
CA ASP A 59 -10.70 23.76 17.78
C ASP A 59 -9.45 24.52 18.20
N LEU A 60 -8.26 24.00 17.90
CA LEU A 60 -6.99 24.71 18.11
C LEU A 60 -6.78 25.81 17.07
N TYR A 61 -7.13 25.55 15.80
CA TYR A 61 -7.05 26.56 14.74
C TYR A 61 -8.08 27.68 14.88
N LYS A 62 -9.29 27.40 15.40
CA LYS A 62 -10.31 28.43 15.67
C LYS A 62 -9.92 29.44 16.75
N ARG A 63 -8.99 29.10 17.66
CA ARG A 63 -8.52 29.98 18.73
C ARG A 63 -7.29 30.81 18.35
N LEU A 64 -6.77 30.62 17.14
CA LEU A 64 -5.62 31.35 16.61
C LEU A 64 -6.01 32.42 15.56
N ALA A 65 -7.31 32.64 15.32
CA ALA A 65 -7.86 33.66 14.44
C ALA A 65 -8.58 34.76 15.25
#